data_AF-A0A7C2E5B5-F1
#
_entry.id   AF-A0A7C2E5B5-F1
#
_cell.length_a   1.000
_cell.length_b   1.000
_cell.length_c   1.000
_cell.angle_alpha   90.00
_cell.angle_beta   90.00
_cell.angle_gamma   90.00
#
_symmetry.space_group_name_H-M   'P 1'
#
loop_
_entity.id
_entity.type
_entity.pdbx_description
1 polymer ?
#
loop_
_entity_poly.entity_id
_entity_poly.type
_entity_poly.pdbx_seq_one_letter_code
_entity_poly.pdbx_strand_id
1 'polypeptide(L)'
;MRYRSTLLLALLAPLLAQAGEPSPVDNAVDAKIKTCMAPLKKVASFIVKDGGHASHDIWNDKDADRLPFSSLIAKKYSDGDSHVSMSVGPDKSGRCSAEYNETAYWPKACTVLREEIYGEFKYHASLNESTTILRNDDKSVYVYLTPQMQGNGCLSTRREVIYY
;
A
#
# COMPACT_ATOMS: atom_id res chain seq x y z
N MET A 1 -20.23 44.56 -51.36
CA MET A 1 -18.98 44.53 -50.57
C MET A 1 -19.32 44.74 -49.10
N ARG A 2 -19.13 43.72 -48.25
CA ARG A 2 -18.92 43.83 -46.79
C ARG A 2 -18.51 42.44 -46.28
N TYR A 3 -17.20 42.22 -46.18
CA TYR A 3 -16.63 41.02 -45.58
C TYR A 3 -16.79 41.13 -44.05
N ARG A 4 -17.53 40.19 -43.44
CA ARG A 4 -17.50 39.99 -41.98
C ARG A 4 -16.46 38.91 -41.69
N SER A 5 -15.25 39.34 -41.34
CA SER A 5 -14.23 38.46 -40.79
C SER A 5 -14.62 38.09 -39.36
N THR A 6 -15.20 36.92 -39.18
CA THR A 6 -15.39 36.30 -37.86
C THR A 6 -14.05 35.70 -37.44
N LEU A 7 -13.34 36.34 -36.52
CA LEU A 7 -12.19 35.74 -35.84
C LEU A 7 -12.68 34.51 -35.03
N LEU A 8 -12.29 33.31 -35.44
CA LEU A 8 -12.34 32.12 -34.58
C LEU A 8 -11.17 32.22 -33.58
N LEU A 9 -11.47 32.52 -32.31
CA LEU A 9 -10.54 32.27 -31.21
C LEU A 9 -10.52 30.75 -30.96
N ALA A 10 -9.44 30.09 -31.36
CA ALA A 10 -9.16 28.72 -30.96
C ALA A 10 -8.76 28.71 -29.48
N LEU A 11 -9.67 28.25 -28.61
CA LEU A 11 -9.37 27.92 -27.21
C LEU A 11 -8.39 26.73 -27.19
N LEU A 12 -7.09 27.04 -27.10
CA LEU A 12 -6.06 26.08 -26.69
C LEU A 12 -6.32 25.71 -25.23
N ALA A 13 -7.15 24.70 -25.00
CA ALA A 13 -7.19 24.03 -23.70
C ALA A 13 -5.82 23.34 -23.51
N PRO A 14 -5.03 23.71 -22.49
CA PRO A 14 -3.83 22.95 -22.19
C PRO A 14 -4.27 21.52 -21.86
N LEU A 15 -3.81 20.56 -22.66
CA LEU A 15 -3.78 19.16 -22.27
C LEU A 15 -2.89 19.11 -21.03
N LEU A 16 -3.49 19.14 -19.85
CA LEU A 16 -2.84 18.72 -18.64
C LEU A 16 -2.47 17.25 -18.89
N ALA A 17 -1.21 17.00 -19.20
CA ALA A 17 -0.67 15.65 -19.19
C ALA A 17 -0.98 15.09 -17.80
N GLN A 18 -1.92 14.15 -17.74
CA GLN A 18 -2.23 13.46 -16.51
C GLN A 18 -1.00 12.62 -16.19
N ALA A 19 -0.11 13.15 -15.36
CA ALA A 19 0.94 12.35 -14.75
C ALA A 19 0.25 11.15 -14.11
N GLY A 20 0.70 9.93 -14.45
CA GLY A 20 0.18 8.72 -13.83
C GLY A 20 0.27 8.84 -12.31
N GLU A 21 -0.64 8.19 -11.59
CA GLU A 21 -0.55 8.16 -10.12
C GLU A 21 0.84 7.59 -9.73
N PRO A 22 1.56 8.21 -8.76
CA PRO A 22 2.89 7.74 -8.37
C PRO A 22 2.87 6.28 -7.93
N SER A 23 3.85 5.50 -8.41
CA SER A 23 3.97 4.07 -8.14
C SER A 23 5.28 3.75 -7.40
N PRO A 24 5.26 2.82 -6.42
CA PRO A 24 6.47 2.40 -5.70
C PRO A 24 7.55 1.87 -6.63
N VAL A 25 7.15 1.20 -7.73
CA VAL A 25 8.09 0.62 -8.68
C VAL A 25 8.79 1.70 -9.49
N ASP A 26 8.04 2.70 -9.96
CA ASP A 26 8.59 3.79 -10.78
C ASP A 26 9.54 4.64 -9.93
N ASN A 27 9.13 4.99 -8.71
CA ASN A 27 9.97 5.74 -7.78
C ASN A 27 11.24 4.96 -7.38
N ALA A 28 11.16 3.63 -7.24
CA ALA A 28 12.35 2.81 -6.98
C ALA A 28 13.32 2.76 -8.17
N VAL A 29 12.81 2.79 -9.40
CA VAL A 29 13.64 2.89 -10.62
C VAL A 29 14.35 4.24 -10.65
N ASP A 30 13.63 5.33 -10.37
CA ASP A 30 14.17 6.69 -10.31
C ASP A 30 15.23 6.84 -9.19
N ALA A 31 15.00 6.17 -8.05
CA ALA A 31 15.96 6.05 -6.94
C ALA A 31 17.18 5.15 -7.26
N LYS A 32 17.23 4.53 -8.45
CA LYS A 32 18.32 3.67 -8.93
C LYS A 32 18.52 2.41 -8.07
N ILE A 33 17.46 1.88 -7.49
CA ILE A 33 17.48 0.61 -6.76
C ILE A 33 17.63 -0.54 -7.76
N LYS A 34 18.53 -1.49 -7.46
CA LYS A 34 18.89 -2.63 -8.31
C LYS A 34 18.85 -3.93 -7.52
N THR A 35 19.53 -3.98 -6.37
CA THR A 35 19.75 -5.17 -5.55
C THR A 35 18.43 -5.87 -5.20
N CYS A 36 17.45 -5.11 -4.68
CA CYS A 36 16.15 -5.66 -4.29
C CYS A 36 14.99 -5.31 -5.23
N MET A 37 15.29 -4.91 -6.47
CA MET A 37 14.26 -4.48 -7.42
C MET A 37 13.26 -5.60 -7.77
N ALA A 38 13.72 -6.84 -7.89
CA ALA A 38 12.83 -7.97 -8.19
C ALA A 38 11.84 -8.29 -7.04
N PRO A 39 12.30 -8.45 -5.78
CA PRO A 39 11.42 -8.48 -4.61
C PRO A 39 10.46 -7.29 -4.53
N LEU A 40 10.97 -6.06 -4.73
CA LEU A 40 10.17 -4.84 -4.67
C LEU A 40 9.02 -4.87 -5.67
N LYS A 41 9.31 -5.19 -6.94
CA LYS A 41 8.27 -5.33 -7.98
C LYS A 41 7.25 -6.39 -7.61
N LYS A 42 7.69 -7.55 -7.12
CA LYS A 42 6.79 -8.64 -6.75
C LYS A 42 5.82 -8.23 -5.65
N VAL A 43 6.32 -7.58 -4.59
CA VAL A 43 5.48 -7.14 -3.46
C VAL A 43 4.58 -5.98 -3.86
N ALA A 44 5.11 -4.98 -4.56
CA ALA A 44 4.33 -3.84 -5.03
C ALA A 44 3.16 -4.31 -5.92
N SER A 45 3.41 -5.16 -6.92
CA SER A 45 2.36 -5.71 -7.78
C SER A 45 1.33 -6.55 -7.02
N PHE A 46 1.75 -7.31 -6.00
CA PHE A 46 0.82 -8.05 -5.15
C PHE A 46 -0.09 -7.12 -4.34
N ILE A 47 0.46 -6.02 -3.81
CA ILE A 47 -0.28 -5.02 -3.02
C ILE A 47 -1.28 -4.30 -3.90
N VAL A 48 -0.82 -3.70 -5.01
CA VAL A 48 -1.65 -2.79 -5.80
C VAL A 48 -2.61 -3.54 -6.73
N LYS A 49 -2.19 -4.69 -7.29
CA LYS A 49 -2.90 -5.42 -8.34
C LYS A 49 -3.37 -4.45 -9.45
N ASP A 50 -4.63 -4.55 -9.86
CA ASP A 50 -5.27 -3.65 -10.83
C ASP A 50 -6.06 -2.51 -10.14
N GLY A 51 -5.88 -2.32 -8.82
CA GLY A 51 -6.59 -1.30 -8.05
C GLY A 51 -5.99 0.10 -8.25
N GLY A 52 -6.83 1.12 -8.22
CA GLY A 52 -6.37 2.51 -8.19
C GLY A 52 -5.53 2.77 -6.94
N HIS A 53 -4.37 3.41 -7.10
CA HIS A 53 -3.42 3.59 -6.00
C HIS A 53 -2.48 4.76 -6.28
N ALA A 54 -1.97 5.35 -5.21
CA ALA A 54 -0.86 6.30 -5.28
C ALA A 54 0.12 6.02 -4.13
N SER A 55 1.42 6.21 -4.37
CA SER A 55 2.45 6.06 -3.35
C SER A 55 3.15 7.36 -2.99
N HIS A 56 3.66 7.40 -1.76
CA HIS A 56 4.69 8.32 -1.34
C HIS A 56 5.85 7.52 -0.76
N ASP A 57 7.03 7.69 -1.33
CA ASP A 57 8.16 6.81 -1.11
C ASP A 57 9.36 7.56 -0.52
N ILE A 58 10.12 6.87 0.31
CA ILE A 58 11.26 7.40 1.05
C ILE A 58 12.41 6.41 0.92
N TRP A 59 13.59 6.93 0.56
CA TRP A 59 14.83 6.19 0.47
C TRP A 59 16.00 7.06 0.95
N ASN A 60 17.20 6.45 1.02
CA ASN A 60 18.43 7.19 1.30
C ASN A 60 19.08 7.66 -0.01
N ASP A 61 19.15 8.97 -0.27
CA ASP A 61 19.70 9.51 -1.52
C ASP A 61 21.19 9.18 -1.77
N LYS A 62 21.93 8.84 -0.72
CA LYS A 62 23.36 8.49 -0.81
C LYS A 62 23.58 6.99 -1.02
N ASP A 63 22.62 6.15 -0.63
CA ASP A 63 22.81 4.70 -0.54
C ASP A 63 21.51 3.91 -0.74
N ALA A 64 20.68 4.33 -1.70
CA ALA A 64 19.35 3.77 -1.95
C ALA A 64 19.38 2.27 -2.29
N ASP A 65 20.44 1.79 -2.94
CA ASP A 65 20.54 0.38 -3.37
C ASP A 65 20.92 -0.59 -2.23
N ARG A 66 21.51 -0.08 -1.14
CA ARG A 66 22.00 -0.90 -0.03
C ARG A 66 21.20 -0.72 1.26
N LEU A 67 20.25 0.22 1.28
CA LEU A 67 19.40 0.51 2.42
C LEU A 67 17.91 0.28 2.06
N PRO A 68 17.03 0.14 3.05
CA PRO A 68 15.62 -0.07 2.78
C PRO A 68 14.98 1.08 1.99
N PHE A 69 14.19 0.71 1.00
CA PHE A 69 13.19 1.56 0.35
C PHE A 69 11.87 1.40 1.09
N SER A 70 11.26 2.52 1.48
CA SER A 70 10.00 2.57 2.21
C SER A 70 8.93 3.25 1.39
N SER A 71 7.72 2.71 1.39
CA SER A 71 6.59 3.19 0.61
C SER A 71 5.34 3.26 1.48
N LEU A 72 4.62 4.37 1.41
CA LEU A 72 3.24 4.46 1.88
C LEU A 72 2.33 4.55 0.66
N ILE A 73 1.42 3.59 0.53
CA ILE A 73 0.50 3.46 -0.60
C ILE A 73 -0.92 3.69 -0.09
N ALA A 74 -1.61 4.67 -0.69
CA ALA A 74 -3.06 4.78 -0.56
C ALA A 74 -3.69 3.89 -1.64
N LYS A 75 -4.40 2.84 -1.21
CA LYS A 75 -5.04 1.88 -2.12
C LYS A 75 -6.55 2.04 -2.05
N LYS A 76 -7.18 2.23 -3.21
CA LYS A 76 -8.62 2.43 -3.31
C LYS A 76 -9.36 1.10 -3.35
N TYR A 77 -10.41 0.99 -2.55
CA TYR A 77 -11.46 -0.02 -2.68
C TYR A 77 -12.83 0.64 -2.83
N SER A 78 -13.84 -0.15 -3.20
CA SER A 78 -15.21 0.34 -3.34
C SER A 78 -15.84 0.80 -2.03
N ASP A 79 -15.34 0.29 -0.89
CA ASP A 79 -15.85 0.51 0.46
C ASP A 79 -14.95 1.39 1.34
N GLY A 80 -13.87 1.93 0.77
CA GLY A 80 -12.96 2.86 1.43
C GLY A 80 -11.52 2.68 0.96
N ASP A 81 -10.66 3.61 1.34
CA ASP A 81 -9.23 3.50 1.07
C ASP A 81 -8.53 2.77 2.22
N SER A 82 -7.50 1.99 1.90
CA SER A 82 -6.54 1.46 2.87
C SER A 82 -5.19 2.15 2.74
N HIS A 83 -4.43 2.15 3.83
CA HIS A 83 -3.03 2.53 3.80
C HIS A 83 -2.16 1.27 3.86
N VAL A 84 -1.28 1.11 2.88
CA VAL A 84 -0.30 0.04 2.87
C VAL A 84 1.08 0.64 3.06
N SER A 85 1.76 0.29 4.16
CA SER A 85 3.18 0.58 4.31
C SER A 85 3.97 -0.63 3.83
N MET A 86 4.95 -0.43 2.95
CA MET A 86 5.85 -1.45 2.45
C MET A 86 7.30 -1.01 2.65
N SER A 87 8.16 -1.92 3.07
CA SER A 87 9.60 -1.71 3.16
C SER A 87 10.32 -2.88 2.49
N VAL A 88 11.29 -2.59 1.63
CA VAL A 88 12.09 -3.60 0.92
C VAL A 88 13.56 -3.20 0.98
N GLY A 89 14.44 -4.12 1.36
CA GLY A 89 15.88 -3.82 1.40
C GLY A 89 16.74 -5.06 1.57
N PRO A 90 18.05 -4.93 1.31
CA PRO A 90 18.99 -6.02 1.48
C PRO A 90 19.45 -6.18 2.95
N ASP A 91 19.79 -7.40 3.33
CA ASP A 91 20.56 -7.70 4.52
C ASP A 91 22.07 -7.50 4.25
N LYS A 92 22.91 -7.74 5.27
CA LYS A 92 24.38 -7.59 5.14
C LYS A 92 25.01 -8.55 4.13
N SER A 93 24.32 -9.61 3.73
CA SER A 93 24.75 -10.56 2.70
C SER A 93 24.24 -10.22 1.30
N GLY A 94 23.42 -9.18 1.17
CA GLY A 94 22.78 -8.77 -0.08
C GLY A 94 21.48 -9.53 -0.40
N ARG A 95 21.00 -10.40 0.49
CA ARG A 95 19.68 -11.04 0.34
C ARG A 95 18.59 -10.07 0.72
N CYS A 96 17.47 -10.10 0.03
CA CYS A 96 16.41 -9.13 0.23
C CYS A 96 15.32 -9.67 1.16
N SER A 97 14.78 -8.78 1.98
CA SER A 97 13.50 -9.00 2.64
C SER A 97 12.53 -7.89 2.26
N ALA A 98 11.25 -8.21 2.39
CA ALA A 98 10.18 -7.25 2.30
C ALA A 98 9.27 -7.40 3.51
N GLU A 99 8.78 -6.28 4.01
CA GLU A 99 7.68 -6.24 4.97
C GLU A 99 6.60 -5.35 4.39
N TYR A 100 5.34 -5.76 4.54
CA TYR A 100 4.25 -4.83 4.31
C TYR A 100 3.15 -5.01 5.35
N ASN A 101 2.46 -3.91 5.62
CA ASN A 101 1.28 -3.88 6.44
C ASN A 101 0.19 -3.06 5.75
N GLU A 102 -1.01 -3.61 5.67
CA GLU A 102 -2.20 -2.93 5.16
C GLU A 102 -3.12 -2.62 6.33
N THR A 103 -3.44 -1.34 6.52
CA THR A 103 -4.32 -0.85 7.57
C THR A 103 -5.57 -0.22 6.97
N ALA A 104 -6.73 -0.64 7.47
CA ALA A 104 -8.03 -0.16 7.02
C ALA A 104 -8.96 0.08 8.22
N TYR A 105 -9.80 1.10 8.10
CA TYR A 105 -10.93 1.31 9.00
C TYR A 105 -12.17 0.65 8.41
N TRP A 106 -12.94 -0.01 9.28
CA TRP A 106 -14.18 -0.66 8.93
C TRP A 106 -15.31 -0.10 9.79
N PRO A 107 -16.44 0.33 9.20
CA PRO A 107 -17.63 0.78 9.94
C PRO A 107 -18.45 -0.41 10.47
N LYS A 108 -17.76 -1.41 11.04
CA LYS A 108 -18.34 -2.61 11.67
C LYS A 108 -17.47 -3.07 12.83
N ALA A 109 -18.08 -3.75 13.80
CA ALA A 109 -17.38 -4.30 14.95
C ALA A 109 -16.30 -5.31 14.52
N CYS A 110 -15.19 -5.38 15.26
CA CYS A 110 -14.11 -6.31 14.95
C CYS A 110 -14.52 -7.78 14.97
N THR A 111 -15.51 -8.15 15.78
CA THR A 111 -16.07 -9.51 15.80
C THR A 111 -16.77 -9.85 14.49
N VAL A 112 -17.54 -8.91 13.92
CA VAL A 112 -18.17 -9.07 12.61
C VAL A 112 -17.10 -9.14 11.51
N LEU A 113 -16.13 -8.23 11.54
CA LEU A 113 -15.02 -8.21 10.58
C LEU A 113 -14.22 -9.53 10.60
N ARG A 114 -13.98 -10.08 11.79
CA ARG A 114 -13.31 -11.38 11.97
C ARG A 114 -14.05 -12.47 11.22
N GLU A 115 -15.36 -12.59 11.38
CA GLU A 115 -16.13 -13.67 10.73
C GLU A 115 -16.26 -13.45 9.21
N GLU A 116 -16.51 -12.22 8.76
CA GLU A 116 -16.78 -11.94 7.34
C GLU A 116 -15.52 -11.91 6.46
N ILE A 117 -14.40 -11.36 6.96
CA ILE A 117 -13.20 -11.09 6.15
C ILE A 117 -12.04 -11.99 6.56
N TYR A 118 -11.94 -12.32 7.85
CA TYR A 118 -10.80 -13.07 8.40
C TYR A 118 -11.22 -14.42 8.99
N GLY A 119 -12.32 -15.02 8.52
CA GLY A 119 -12.88 -16.26 9.09
C GLY A 119 -11.93 -17.45 9.01
N GLU A 120 -11.01 -17.44 8.05
CA GLU A 120 -9.95 -18.45 7.91
C GLU A 120 -8.78 -18.25 8.87
N PHE A 121 -8.65 -17.06 9.48
CA PHE A 121 -7.59 -16.76 10.42
C PHE A 121 -7.97 -17.21 11.83
N LYS A 122 -7.02 -17.86 12.51
CA LYS A 122 -7.20 -18.37 13.87
C LYS A 122 -6.73 -17.35 14.90
N TYR A 123 -7.39 -17.32 16.06
CA TYR A 123 -6.89 -16.54 17.19
C TYR A 123 -5.45 -16.96 17.54
N HIS A 124 -4.57 -15.98 17.72
CA HIS A 124 -3.19 -16.19 18.09
C HIS A 124 -2.90 -15.70 19.52
N ALA A 125 -3.20 -14.43 19.81
CA ALA A 125 -2.92 -13.78 21.08
C ALA A 125 -3.70 -12.47 21.18
N SER A 126 -3.61 -11.80 22.34
CA SER A 126 -3.98 -10.39 22.49
C SER A 126 -2.71 -9.54 22.56
N LEU A 127 -2.63 -8.48 21.76
CA LEU A 127 -1.50 -7.54 21.80
C LEU A 127 -1.55 -6.66 23.05
N ASN A 128 -2.76 -6.28 23.46
CA ASN A 128 -3.09 -5.57 24.69
C ASN A 128 -4.56 -5.87 25.05
N GLU A 129 -5.15 -5.12 25.99
CA GLU A 129 -6.53 -5.34 26.44
C GLU A 129 -7.60 -5.24 25.35
N SER A 130 -7.35 -4.48 24.28
CA SER A 130 -8.34 -4.22 23.22
C SER A 130 -8.01 -4.86 21.87
N THR A 131 -6.74 -5.19 21.61
CA THR A 131 -6.29 -5.60 20.28
C THR A 131 -6.10 -7.11 20.20
N THR A 132 -6.91 -7.75 19.36
CA THR A 132 -6.81 -9.18 19.07
C THR A 132 -5.85 -9.42 17.92
N ILE A 133 -5.01 -10.46 18.03
CA ILE A 133 -4.13 -10.94 16.97
C ILE A 133 -4.70 -12.25 16.43
N LEU A 134 -4.91 -12.28 15.12
CA LEU A 134 -5.23 -13.47 14.35
C LEU A 134 -4.03 -13.87 13.50
N ARG A 135 -3.96 -15.14 13.10
CA ARG A 135 -2.89 -15.68 12.25
C ARG A 135 -3.44 -16.72 11.28
N ASN A 136 -2.93 -16.73 10.05
CA ASN A 136 -3.25 -17.78 9.08
C ASN A 136 -2.62 -19.13 9.46
N ASP A 137 -3.04 -20.19 8.77
CA ASP A 137 -2.58 -21.56 9.05
C ASP A 137 -1.09 -21.77 8.80
N ASP A 138 -0.55 -21.12 7.75
CA ASP A 138 0.88 -21.18 7.40
C ASP A 138 1.78 -20.33 8.32
N LYS A 139 1.17 -19.59 9.26
CA LYS A 139 1.86 -18.72 10.24
C LYS A 139 2.71 -17.60 9.63
N SER A 140 2.46 -17.26 8.37
CA SER A 140 3.16 -16.21 7.61
C SER A 140 2.50 -14.84 7.70
N VAL A 141 1.22 -14.78 8.06
CA VAL A 141 0.41 -13.55 8.04
C VAL A 141 -0.29 -13.37 9.37
N TYR A 142 -0.19 -12.16 9.91
CA TYR A 142 -0.88 -11.74 11.13
C TYR A 142 -1.89 -10.66 10.82
N VAL A 143 -3.03 -10.69 11.51
CA VAL A 143 -4.05 -9.64 11.44
C VAL A 143 -4.29 -9.12 12.84
N TYR A 144 -4.26 -7.81 13.01
CA TYR A 144 -4.50 -7.11 14.26
C TYR A 144 -5.86 -6.43 14.16
N LEU A 145 -6.76 -6.70 15.10
CA LEU A 145 -8.10 -6.13 15.14
C LEU A 145 -8.24 -5.31 16.43
N THR A 146 -8.40 -4.00 16.28
CA THR A 146 -8.56 -3.06 17.39
C THR A 146 -9.93 -2.38 17.28
N PRO A 147 -10.84 -2.57 18.26
CA PRO A 147 -12.13 -1.89 18.28
C PRO A 147 -11.97 -0.36 18.24
N GLN A 148 -12.84 0.28 17.47
CA GLN A 148 -12.97 1.72 17.34
C GLN A 148 -14.41 2.12 17.65
N MET A 149 -14.66 3.42 17.87
CA MET A 149 -16.04 3.95 17.99
C MET A 149 -16.89 3.19 19.03
N GLN A 150 -16.34 2.96 20.21
CA GLN A 150 -16.98 2.21 21.30
C GLN A 150 -17.42 0.77 20.89
N GLY A 151 -16.68 0.15 19.97
CA GLY A 151 -16.93 -1.20 19.49
C GLY A 151 -17.71 -1.30 18.18
N ASN A 152 -18.23 -0.18 17.65
CA ASN A 152 -18.99 -0.17 16.41
C ASN A 152 -18.13 -0.01 15.15
N GLY A 153 -16.83 0.23 15.29
CA GLY A 153 -15.87 0.22 14.21
C GLY A 153 -14.70 -0.71 14.51
N CYS A 154 -13.90 -1.00 13.48
CA CYS A 154 -12.70 -1.80 13.63
C CYS A 154 -11.56 -1.18 12.85
N LEU A 155 -10.41 -1.04 13.48
CA LEU A 155 -9.14 -0.82 12.81
C LEU A 155 -8.51 -2.19 12.60
N SER A 156 -8.31 -2.58 11.34
CA SER A 156 -7.59 -3.81 11.00
C SER A 156 -6.22 -3.46 10.46
N THR A 157 -5.19 -4.19 10.89
CA THR A 157 -3.88 -4.19 10.21
C THR A 157 -3.54 -5.62 9.82
N ARG A 158 -3.31 -5.90 8.54
CA ARG A 158 -2.74 -7.18 8.06
C ARG A 158 -1.25 -6.98 7.85
N ARG A 159 -0.41 -7.86 8.39
CA ARG A 159 1.06 -7.77 8.33
C ARG A 159 1.68 -9.07 7.83
N GLU A 160 2.67 -8.93 6.97
CA GLU A 160 3.43 -10.06 6.41
C GLU A 160 4.89 -9.65 6.20
N VAL A 161 5.82 -10.59 6.46
CA VAL A 161 7.25 -10.44 6.19
C VAL A 161 7.68 -11.56 5.26
N ILE A 162 8.34 -11.20 4.17
CA ILE A 162 8.77 -12.11 3.10
C ILE A 162 10.30 -12.06 3.03
N TYR A 163 10.91 -13.24 2.99
CA TYR A 163 12.35 -13.41 2.82
C TYR A 163 12.63 -14.04 1.45
N TYR A 164 13.64 -13.55 0.75
CA TYR A 164 14.04 -13.99 -0.59
C TYR A 164 15.44 -14.62 -0.61
#